data_AF-A0A1F9VB47-F1
#
_entry.id   AF-A0A1F9VB47-F1
#
_cell.length_a   1.000
_cell.length_b   1.000
_cell.length_c   1.000
_cell.angle_alpha   90.00
_cell.angle_beta   90.00
_cell.angle_gamma   90.00
#
_symmetry.space_group_name_H-M   'P 1'
#
loop_
_entity.id
_entity.type
_entity.pdbx_description
1 polymer ?
#
loop_
_entity_poly.entity_id
_entity_poly.type
_entity_poly.pdbx_seq_one_letter_code
_entity_poly.pdbx_strand_id
1 'polypeptide(L)'
;MKVFMKSFTLILLLTGIVFSACVQCTSCIGTGFITCQDCHGSGEHDKECYSCNGRRYFDNHCNTCEGSGQLTSLCKTCQGEGSSGSKREACYSCQGSGFVKYNCYVCGGGGFKRTECFTCHAQGQIKDKCFTCNGRGKVECSECQGTREICN
;
A
#
# COMPACT_ATOMS: atom_id res chain seq x y z
N MET A 1 25.80 -21.62 14.87
CA MET A 1 26.30 -20.24 14.75
C MET A 1 25.23 -19.30 15.30
N LYS A 2 25.55 -18.52 16.32
CA LYS A 2 24.63 -17.62 17.05
C LYS A 2 24.61 -16.27 16.34
N VAL A 3 23.44 -15.79 15.91
CA VAL A 3 23.28 -14.39 15.49
C VAL A 3 22.62 -13.63 16.63
N PHE A 4 23.35 -12.64 17.11
CA PHE A 4 22.98 -11.67 18.12
C PHE A 4 21.82 -10.79 17.65
N MET A 5 20.75 -10.67 18.44
CA MET A 5 19.85 -9.52 18.37
C MET A 5 19.60 -9.03 19.79
N LYS A 6 20.54 -8.22 20.29
CA LYS A 6 20.44 -7.52 21.57
C LYS A 6 19.77 -6.16 21.33
N SER A 7 18.84 -5.84 22.23
CA SER A 7 18.62 -4.48 22.75
C SER A 7 17.96 -3.47 21.81
N PHE A 8 16.62 -3.48 21.73
CA PHE A 8 15.83 -2.29 21.34
C PHE A 8 14.45 -2.23 22.03
N THR A 9 14.31 -2.84 23.21
CA THR A 9 13.03 -3.06 23.89
C THR A 9 12.56 -1.91 24.80
N LEU A 10 13.15 -0.71 24.76
CA LEU A 10 12.90 0.28 25.83
C LEU A 10 12.77 1.77 25.45
N ILE A 11 12.45 2.14 24.20
CA ILE A 11 12.22 3.58 23.85
C ILE A 11 11.06 3.80 22.87
N LEU A 12 9.90 3.18 23.07
CA LEU A 12 8.70 3.43 22.23
C LEU A 12 7.40 3.51 23.04
N LEU A 13 7.44 4.16 24.21
CA LEU A 13 6.23 4.44 25.03
C LEU A 13 5.72 5.89 24.90
N LEU A 14 6.25 6.73 23.99
CA LEU A 14 5.86 8.16 23.92
C LEU A 14 5.44 8.69 22.55
N THR A 15 5.51 7.89 21.48
CA THR A 15 4.90 8.28 20.20
C THR A 15 3.80 7.29 19.92
N GLY A 16 2.54 7.71 20.09
CA GLY A 16 1.33 6.98 19.72
C GLY A 16 1.23 6.77 18.21
N ILE A 17 2.22 6.09 17.63
CA ILE A 17 2.16 5.57 16.29
C ILE A 17 1.49 4.22 16.44
N VAL A 18 0.17 4.23 16.33
CA VAL A 18 -0.59 3.04 16.00
C VAL A 18 -0.08 2.60 14.63
N PHE A 19 0.92 1.73 14.62
CA PHE A 19 1.29 0.98 13.43
C PHE A 19 0.07 0.12 13.09
N SER A 20 -0.78 0.64 12.19
CA SER A 20 -1.74 -0.17 11.45
C SER A 20 -0.94 -1.03 10.47
N ALA A 21 -0.24 -2.01 11.03
CA ALA A 21 0.35 -3.11 10.31
C ALA A 21 -0.53 -4.30 10.62
N CYS A 22 -1.05 -4.94 9.58
CA CYS A 22 -1.59 -6.29 9.69
C CYS A 22 -0.61 -7.10 10.56
N VAL A 23 -1.04 -7.50 11.76
CA VAL A 23 -0.27 -8.46 12.57
C VAL A 23 -0.04 -9.62 11.63
N GLN A 24 1.22 -9.97 11.35
CA GLN A 24 1.51 -11.21 10.65
C GLN A 24 0.78 -12.30 11.43
N CYS A 25 -0.30 -12.82 10.86
CA CYS A 25 -0.91 -13.99 11.45
C CYS A 25 0.18 -15.04 11.41
N THR A 26 0.65 -15.50 12.57
CA THR A 26 1.69 -16.53 12.67
C THR A 26 1.31 -17.78 11.87
N SER A 27 0.01 -17.96 11.60
CA SER A 27 -0.57 -19.00 10.76
C SER A 27 -0.41 -18.79 9.25
N CYS A 28 -0.31 -17.55 8.74
CA CYS A 28 -0.23 -17.24 7.30
C CYS A 28 1.09 -16.56 6.85
N ILE A 29 1.94 -16.15 7.79
CA ILE A 29 3.24 -15.47 7.54
C ILE A 29 3.10 -14.22 6.63
N GLY A 30 1.90 -13.65 6.53
CA GLY A 30 1.60 -12.50 5.67
C GLY A 30 1.51 -12.81 4.17
N THR A 31 1.25 -14.06 3.79
CA THR A 31 1.02 -14.47 2.39
C THR A 31 -0.45 -14.60 2.01
N GLY A 32 -1.36 -14.45 2.98
CA GLY A 32 -2.73 -14.92 2.86
C GLY A 32 -2.80 -16.39 3.16
N PHE A 33 -2.01 -17.26 2.55
CA PHE A 33 -2.34 -18.67 2.61
C PHE A 33 -2.02 -19.32 3.97
N ILE A 34 -3.03 -19.95 4.57
CA ILE A 34 -2.85 -20.84 5.74
C ILE A 34 -2.66 -22.26 5.22
N THR A 35 -1.55 -22.90 5.60
CA THR A 35 -1.30 -24.29 5.22
C THR A 35 -2.38 -25.18 5.84
N CYS A 36 -3.00 -26.04 5.04
CA CYS A 36 -4.02 -26.95 5.56
C CYS A 36 -3.40 -27.86 6.63
N GLN A 37 -3.97 -27.88 7.84
CA GLN A 37 -3.42 -28.66 8.94
C GLN A 37 -3.54 -30.17 8.70
N ASP A 38 -4.54 -30.61 7.92
CA ASP A 38 -4.80 -32.04 7.71
C ASP A 38 -3.85 -32.64 6.67
N CYS A 39 -3.49 -31.89 5.63
CA CYS A 39 -2.60 -32.38 4.57
C CYS A 39 -1.21 -31.72 4.58
N HIS A 40 -0.95 -30.77 5.48
CA HIS A 40 0.29 -30.00 5.60
C HIS A 40 0.81 -29.44 4.27
N GLY A 41 -0.10 -29.05 3.36
CA GLY A 41 0.26 -28.52 2.05
C GLY A 41 0.53 -29.56 0.96
N SER A 42 0.42 -30.87 1.25
CA SER A 42 0.52 -31.91 0.22
C SER A 42 -0.72 -31.94 -0.68
N GLY A 43 -1.90 -31.68 -0.10
CA GLY A 43 -3.19 -31.78 -0.79
C GLY A 43 -3.61 -33.23 -1.04
N GLU A 44 -2.82 -34.20 -0.58
CA GLU A 44 -3.07 -35.62 -0.74
C GLU A 44 -3.52 -36.26 0.57
N HIS A 45 -4.67 -36.90 0.51
CA HIS A 45 -5.12 -37.96 1.39
C HIS A 45 -5.57 -39.12 0.48
N ASP A 46 -5.87 -40.32 0.99
CA ASP A 46 -6.42 -41.43 0.19
C ASP A 46 -7.68 -41.05 -0.61
N LYS A 47 -8.30 -39.91 -0.28
CA LYS A 47 -9.29 -39.16 -1.05
C LYS A 47 -8.90 -37.69 -1.02
N GLU A 48 -9.43 -36.89 -1.95
CA GLU A 48 -9.25 -35.43 -1.94
C GLU A 48 -9.44 -34.86 -0.53
N CYS A 49 -8.46 -34.09 -0.03
CA CYS A 49 -8.52 -33.56 1.32
C CYS A 49 -9.75 -32.66 1.47
N TYR A 50 -10.77 -33.15 2.18
CA TYR A 50 -12.09 -32.52 2.26
C TYR A 50 -12.03 -31.12 2.88
N SER A 51 -11.16 -30.93 3.87
CA SER A 51 -11.00 -29.67 4.58
C SER A 51 -10.52 -28.53 3.67
N CYS A 52 -9.62 -28.80 2.72
CA CYS A 52 -9.14 -27.80 1.76
C CYS A 52 -9.60 -28.04 0.32
N ASN A 53 -10.47 -29.01 0.06
CA ASN A 53 -10.86 -29.50 -1.27
C ASN A 53 -9.65 -29.61 -2.22
N GLY A 54 -8.61 -30.32 -1.77
CA GLY A 54 -7.38 -30.52 -2.53
C GLY A 54 -6.50 -29.28 -2.76
N ARG A 55 -6.92 -28.08 -2.33
CA ARG A 55 -6.19 -26.81 -2.60
C ARG A 55 -4.91 -26.62 -1.79
N ARG A 56 -4.51 -27.57 -0.94
CA ARG A 56 -3.29 -27.54 -0.09
C ARG A 56 -3.26 -26.46 0.99
N TYR A 57 -3.98 -25.36 0.78
CA TYR A 57 -4.08 -24.20 1.65
C TYR A 57 -5.53 -23.71 1.75
N PHE A 58 -5.81 -22.99 2.83
CA PHE A 58 -7.04 -22.20 2.96
C PHE A 58 -6.82 -20.82 2.36
N ASP A 59 -7.80 -20.39 1.57
CA ASP A 59 -7.80 -19.05 1.01
C ASP A 59 -8.39 -18.06 2.03
N ASN A 60 -7.65 -16.97 2.18
CA ASN A 60 -7.62 -16.05 3.30
C ASN A 60 -7.97 -14.64 2.87
N HIS A 61 -8.02 -14.46 1.54
CA HIS A 61 -8.24 -13.17 0.96
C HIS A 61 -9.64 -12.70 1.34
N CYS A 62 -9.76 -11.39 1.47
CA CYS A 62 -11.02 -10.77 1.77
C CYS A 62 -11.94 -10.88 0.55
N ASN A 63 -12.99 -11.70 0.66
CA ASN A 63 -13.97 -11.92 -0.40
C ASN A 63 -14.64 -10.61 -0.86
N THR A 64 -14.93 -9.71 0.08
CA THR A 64 -15.56 -8.41 -0.21
C THR A 64 -14.74 -7.49 -1.13
N CYS A 65 -13.43 -7.70 -1.20
CA CYS A 65 -12.56 -6.98 -2.13
C CYS A 65 -11.76 -7.88 -3.06
N GLU A 66 -12.07 -9.18 -3.09
CA GLU A 66 -11.37 -10.20 -3.87
C GLU A 66 -9.84 -10.12 -3.71
N GLY A 67 -9.37 -9.84 -2.49
CA GLY A 67 -7.94 -9.73 -2.21
C GLY A 67 -7.25 -8.45 -2.74
N SER A 68 -7.98 -7.46 -3.23
CA SER A 68 -7.39 -6.18 -3.67
C SER A 68 -7.12 -5.20 -2.52
N GLY A 69 -7.82 -5.36 -1.40
CA GLY A 69 -7.78 -4.45 -0.24
C GLY A 69 -8.60 -3.17 -0.46
N GLN A 70 -9.16 -2.95 -1.64
CA GLN A 70 -9.97 -1.79 -1.97
C GLN A 70 -11.31 -2.24 -2.54
N LEU A 71 -12.37 -1.50 -2.26
CA LEU A 71 -13.62 -1.76 -2.96
C LEU A 71 -13.44 -1.44 -4.45
N THR A 72 -14.01 -2.28 -5.31
CA THR A 72 -14.03 -2.04 -6.76
C THR A 72 -14.80 -0.75 -7.11
N SER A 73 -15.75 -0.36 -6.26
CA SER A 73 -16.50 0.88 -6.40
C SER A 73 -15.60 2.12 -6.26
N LEU A 74 -15.80 3.06 -7.17
CA LEU A 74 -15.15 4.36 -7.11
C LEU A 74 -15.56 5.11 -5.85
N CYS A 75 -14.63 5.86 -5.27
CA CYS A 75 -14.93 6.77 -4.19
C CYS A 75 -15.98 7.79 -4.67
N LYS A 76 -17.17 7.77 -4.06
CA LYS A 76 -18.30 8.61 -4.47
C LYS A 76 -17.98 10.11 -4.39
N THR A 77 -17.17 10.52 -3.41
CA THR A 77 -16.79 11.92 -3.19
C THR A 77 -15.97 12.51 -4.34
N CYS A 78 -15.04 11.75 -4.90
CA CYS A 78 -14.16 12.22 -5.98
C CYS A 78 -14.40 11.52 -7.32
N GLN A 79 -15.40 10.64 -7.39
CA GLN A 79 -15.75 9.85 -8.58
C GLN A 79 -14.54 9.13 -9.22
N GLY A 80 -13.63 8.63 -8.38
CA GLY A 80 -12.40 7.97 -8.87
C GLY A 80 -11.20 8.89 -9.12
N GLU A 81 -11.36 10.21 -9.14
CA GLU A 81 -10.25 11.14 -9.43
C GLU A 81 -9.19 11.17 -8.33
N GLY A 82 -9.58 10.85 -7.09
CA GLY A 82 -8.70 10.92 -5.93
C GLY A 82 -8.48 12.34 -5.39
N SER A 83 -9.04 13.38 -6.01
CA SER A 83 -8.97 14.76 -5.53
C SER A 83 -10.32 15.30 -5.06
N SER A 84 -10.31 16.22 -4.09
CA SER A 84 -11.52 16.80 -3.49
C SER A 84 -12.17 17.92 -4.32
N GLY A 85 -11.71 18.15 -5.54
CA GLY A 85 -12.27 19.13 -6.46
C GLY A 85 -11.25 19.63 -7.49
N SER A 86 -11.61 20.70 -8.19
CA SER A 86 -10.81 21.34 -9.24
C SER A 86 -9.82 22.39 -8.72
N LYS A 87 -9.77 22.64 -7.40
CA LYS A 87 -8.83 23.57 -6.80
C LYS A 87 -7.40 23.04 -6.97
N ARG A 88 -6.57 23.85 -7.63
CA ARG A 88 -5.18 23.52 -7.94
C ARG A 88 -4.29 24.61 -7.40
N GLU A 89 -3.37 24.23 -6.53
CA GLU A 89 -2.37 25.16 -5.99
C GLU A 89 -1.06 24.98 -6.75
N ALA A 90 -0.31 26.07 -6.91
CA ALA A 90 1.00 26.00 -7.53
C ALA A 90 1.89 25.04 -6.73
N CYS A 91 2.54 24.09 -7.41
CA CYS A 91 3.43 23.15 -6.76
C CYS A 91 4.59 23.92 -6.12
N TYR A 92 4.73 23.83 -4.80
CA TYR A 92 5.76 24.55 -4.05
C TYR A 92 7.18 24.16 -4.48
N SER A 93 7.41 22.91 -4.89
CA SER A 93 8.75 22.43 -5.28
C SER A 93 9.26 23.00 -6.60
N CYS A 94 8.36 23.38 -7.51
CA CYS A 94 8.72 23.95 -8.81
C CYS A 94 8.06 25.31 -9.08
N GLN A 95 7.42 25.89 -8.07
CA GLN A 95 6.74 27.18 -8.10
C GLN A 95 5.79 27.34 -9.30
N GLY A 96 4.98 26.31 -9.58
CA GLY A 96 4.05 26.37 -10.71
C GLY A 96 4.61 25.90 -12.05
N SER A 97 5.93 25.81 -12.21
CA SER A 97 6.54 25.60 -13.54
C SER A 97 6.48 24.17 -14.06
N GLY A 98 6.27 23.19 -13.17
CA GLY A 98 6.35 21.76 -13.48
C GLY A 98 7.76 21.19 -13.50
N PHE A 99 8.81 22.01 -13.45
CA PHE A 99 10.18 21.54 -13.64
C PHE A 99 11.16 22.21 -12.68
N VAL A 100 12.20 21.46 -12.28
CA VAL A 100 13.28 21.97 -11.45
C VAL A 100 14.51 22.23 -12.34
N LYS A 101 15.18 23.36 -12.12
CA LYS A 101 16.40 23.76 -12.83
C LYS A 101 17.61 23.51 -11.95
N TYR A 102 18.64 22.88 -12.52
CA TYR A 102 19.93 22.65 -11.86
C TYR A 102 21.03 23.27 -12.72
N ASN A 103 22.04 23.87 -12.09
CA ASN A 103 23.20 24.39 -12.82
C ASN A 103 23.90 23.25 -13.58
N CYS A 104 24.13 23.47 -14.87
CA CYS A 104 24.90 22.54 -15.70
C CYS A 104 26.39 22.87 -15.58
N TYR A 105 27.09 22.17 -14.69
CA TYR A 105 28.53 22.38 -14.50
C TYR A 105 29.36 21.90 -15.70
N VAL A 106 28.91 20.85 -16.41
CA VAL A 106 29.57 20.39 -17.66
C VAL A 106 29.42 21.37 -18.82
N CYS A 107 28.47 22.30 -18.73
CA CYS A 107 28.25 23.37 -19.72
C CYS A 107 29.11 24.62 -19.42
N GLY A 108 30.15 24.51 -18.59
CA GLY A 108 30.96 25.66 -18.15
C GLY A 108 30.16 26.68 -17.32
N GLY A 109 29.06 26.26 -16.69
CA GLY A 109 28.19 27.14 -15.90
C GLY A 109 27.25 28.03 -16.71
N GLY A 110 27.32 28.00 -18.05
CA GLY A 110 26.50 28.85 -18.93
C GLY A 110 25.05 28.39 -19.15
N GLY A 111 24.59 27.34 -18.47
CA GLY A 111 23.27 26.76 -18.71
C GLY A 111 22.71 25.96 -17.54
N PHE A 112 21.45 25.53 -17.69
CA PHE A 112 20.73 24.77 -16.67
C PHE A 112 20.19 23.45 -17.26
N LYS A 113 20.32 22.37 -16.49
CA LYS A 113 19.58 21.14 -16.74
C LYS A 113 18.17 21.27 -16.18
N ARG A 114 17.16 20.98 -16.99
CA ARG A 114 15.75 20.95 -16.58
C ARG A 114 15.34 19.50 -16.34
N THR A 115 14.73 19.21 -15.20
CA THR A 115 14.12 17.91 -14.93
C THR A 115 12.67 18.10 -14.54
N GLU A 116 11.86 17.09 -14.79
CA GLU A 116 10.48 17.05 -14.29
C GLU A 116 10.47 17.17 -12.77
N CYS A 117 9.52 17.92 -12.25
CA CYS A 117 9.31 18.03 -10.80
C CYS A 117 8.64 16.75 -10.31
N PHE A 118 9.32 15.99 -9.44
CA PHE A 118 8.79 14.74 -8.88
C PHE A 118 7.53 14.95 -8.03
N THR A 119 7.39 16.10 -7.38
CA THR A 119 6.23 16.39 -6.51
C THR A 119 4.92 16.53 -7.29
N CYS A 120 4.97 17.06 -8.51
CA CYS A 120 3.78 17.31 -9.33
C CYS A 120 3.82 16.60 -10.69
N HIS A 121 4.82 15.77 -10.95
CA HIS A 121 5.02 15.04 -12.21
C HIS A 121 4.79 15.93 -13.45
N ALA A 122 5.55 17.02 -13.54
CA ALA A 122 5.48 18.02 -14.61
C ALA A 122 4.19 18.85 -14.71
N GLN A 123 3.18 18.62 -13.86
CA GLN A 123 1.90 19.35 -13.93
C GLN A 123 2.01 20.80 -13.43
N GLY A 124 3.02 21.10 -12.60
CA GLY A 124 3.20 22.42 -11.99
C GLY A 124 2.18 22.74 -10.90
N GLN A 125 1.19 21.90 -10.68
CA GLN A 125 0.11 22.12 -9.73
C GLN A 125 -0.07 20.89 -8.84
N ILE A 126 -0.51 21.11 -7.60
CA ILE A 126 -0.89 20.05 -6.66
C ILE A 126 -2.40 20.15 -6.48
N LYS A 127 -3.08 19.00 -6.59
CA LYS A 127 -4.49 18.86 -6.28
C LYS A 127 -4.66 18.44 -4.83
N ASP A 128 -5.66 18.99 -4.15
CA ASP A 128 -6.03 18.53 -2.82
C ASP A 128 -6.51 17.08 -2.89
N LYS A 129 -5.89 16.21 -2.08
CA LYS A 129 -6.31 14.82 -1.97
C LYS A 129 -7.75 14.76 -1.47
N CYS A 130 -8.54 13.86 -2.06
CA CYS A 130 -9.87 13.57 -1.57
C CYS A 130 -9.77 12.98 -0.15
N PHE A 131 -10.38 13.63 0.83
CA PHE A 131 -10.32 13.21 2.23
C PHE A 131 -10.95 11.82 2.46
N THR A 132 -11.93 11.42 1.64
CA THR A 132 -12.60 10.12 1.78
C THR A 132 -11.74 8.95 1.32
N CYS A 133 -10.90 9.13 0.29
CA CYS A 133 -10.05 8.07 -0.26
C CYS A 133 -8.54 8.31 -0.11
N ASN A 134 -8.15 9.40 0.54
CA ASN A 134 -6.77 9.84 0.74
C ASN A 134 -5.93 9.91 -0.56
N GLY A 135 -6.54 10.32 -1.67
CA GLY A 135 -5.85 10.41 -2.96
C GLY A 135 -5.99 9.18 -3.86
N ARG A 136 -6.57 8.08 -3.38
CA ARG A 136 -6.55 6.78 -4.10
C ARG A 136 -7.65 6.62 -5.13
N GLY A 137 -8.70 7.43 -5.09
CA GLY A 137 -9.86 7.30 -5.97
C GLY A 137 -10.80 6.14 -5.62
N LYS A 138 -10.39 5.23 -4.75
CA LYS A 138 -11.18 4.12 -4.20
C LYS A 138 -11.10 4.10 -2.68
N VAL A 139 -12.13 3.58 -2.04
CA VAL A 139 -12.15 3.41 -0.58
C VAL A 139 -11.55 2.07 -0.21
N GLU A 140 -10.84 2.03 0.92
CA GLU A 140 -10.37 0.77 1.48
C GLU A 140 -11.56 -0.13 1.79
N CYS A 141 -11.36 -1.43 1.58
CA CYS A 141 -12.32 -2.41 2.03
C CYS A 141 -12.34 -2.38 3.57
N SER A 142 -13.49 -2.13 4.17
CA SER A 142 -13.62 -2.04 5.63
C SER A 142 -13.38 -3.37 6.33
N GLU A 143 -13.65 -4.48 5.65
CA GLU A 143 -13.56 -5.82 6.23
C GLU A 143 -12.11 -6.28 6.42
N CYS A 144 -11.22 -5.95 5.48
CA CYS A 144 -9.79 -6.19 5.64
C CYS A 144 -8.98 -4.92 5.95
N GLN A 145 -9.61 -3.75 6.04
CA GLN A 145 -8.92 -2.47 6.27
C GLN A 145 -7.73 -2.22 5.30
N GLY A 146 -7.83 -2.69 4.06
CA GLY A 146 -6.75 -2.58 3.08
C GLY A 146 -5.68 -3.67 3.14
N THR A 147 -5.71 -4.57 4.13
CA THR A 147 -4.71 -5.65 4.26
C THR A 147 -4.88 -6.76 3.23
N ARG A 148 -5.99 -6.75 2.47
CA ARG A 148 -6.35 -7.76 1.44
C ARG A 148 -6.79 -9.10 1.99
N GLU A 149 -6.56 -9.35 3.27
CA GLU A 149 -6.75 -10.64 3.94
C GLU A 149 -7.57 -10.46 5.22
N ILE A 150 -8.39 -11.45 5.56
CA ILE A 150 -9.13 -11.47 6.83
C ILE A 150 -8.45 -12.50 7.72
N CYS A 151 -7.75 -12.00 8.73
CA CYS A 151 -7.21 -12.86 9.79
C CYS A 151 -8.32 -13.03 10.84
N ASN A 152 -9.03 -14.16 10.79
CA ASN A 152 -9.93 -14.62 11.86
C ASN A 152 -9.17 -15.49 12.86
#